data_AF-A0AAV2ZTA4-F1
#
_entry.id   AF-A0AAV2ZTA4-F1
#
_cell.length_a   1.000
_cell.length_b   1.000
_cell.length_c   1.000
_cell.angle_alpha   90.00
_cell.angle_beta   90.00
_cell.angle_gamma   90.00
#
_symmetry.space_group_name_H-M   'P 1'
#
loop_
_entity.id
_entity.type
_entity.pdbx_description
1 polymer ?
#
loop_
_entity_poly.entity_id
_entity_poly.type
_entity_poly.pdbx_seq_one_letter_code
_entity_poly.pdbx_strand_id
1 'polypeptide(L)'
;MATCKTEDKDLKAEFGVVKKRERNRAAAYKSRQKHTQHADALHKEFESLEKDNAALRKEIQRLQKEQAYWSKILQQHEDTCLLLSPDIILELQKPAPLPSPREINQMSFDFYL
;
A
#
# COMPACT_ATOMS: atom_id res chain seq x y z
N MET A 1 -8.86 41.96 -69.47
CA MET A 1 -8.76 40.51 -69.16
C MET A 1 -7.91 40.19 -67.92
N ALA A 2 -7.51 41.16 -67.09
CA ALA A 2 -6.60 40.92 -65.95
C ALA A 2 -7.29 40.66 -64.59
N THR A 3 -8.60 40.94 -64.46
CA THR A 3 -9.32 40.91 -63.17
C THR A 3 -9.89 39.54 -62.77
N CYS A 4 -10.20 38.68 -63.75
CA CYS A 4 -10.83 37.37 -63.48
C CYS A 4 -9.87 36.38 -62.77
N LYS A 5 -8.55 36.47 -63.02
CA LYS A 5 -7.56 35.54 -62.41
C LYS A 5 -7.17 35.91 -60.98
N THR A 6 -7.43 37.13 -60.53
CA THR A 6 -7.16 37.56 -59.15
C THR A 6 -8.29 37.13 -58.22
N GLU A 7 -9.54 37.27 -58.67
CA GLU A 7 -10.74 36.85 -57.92
C GLU A 7 -10.71 35.34 -57.58
N ASP A 8 -10.34 34.49 -58.54
CA ASP A 8 -10.19 33.04 -58.30
C ASP A 8 -9.10 32.68 -57.28
N LYS A 9 -8.01 33.46 -57.25
CA LYS A 9 -6.91 33.25 -56.28
C LYS A 9 -7.33 33.67 -54.88
N ASP A 10 -8.05 34.78 -54.77
CA ASP A 10 -8.53 35.31 -53.50
C ASP A 10 -9.61 34.40 -52.88
N LEU A 11 -10.55 33.89 -53.70
CA LEU A 11 -11.55 32.91 -53.27
C LEU A 11 -10.90 31.60 -52.76
N LYS A 12 -9.86 31.12 -53.44
CA LYS A 12 -9.12 29.92 -53.03
C LYS A 12 -8.32 30.14 -51.75
N ALA A 13 -7.75 31.32 -51.56
CA ALA A 13 -7.06 31.71 -50.34
C ALA A 13 -8.04 31.80 -49.15
N GLU A 14 -9.20 32.42 -49.35
CA GLU A 14 -10.26 32.53 -48.35
C GLU A 14 -10.79 31.16 -47.91
N PHE A 15 -11.09 30.26 -48.85
CA PHE A 15 -11.47 28.87 -48.54
C PHE A 15 -10.39 28.13 -47.75
N GLY A 16 -9.10 28.36 -48.08
CA GLY A 16 -7.97 27.83 -47.34
C GLY A 16 -7.90 28.34 -45.90
N VAL A 17 -8.20 29.62 -45.67
CA VAL A 17 -8.26 30.23 -44.34
C VAL A 17 -9.41 29.64 -43.53
N VAL A 18 -10.61 29.52 -44.11
CA VAL A 18 -11.77 28.90 -43.46
C VAL A 18 -11.44 27.46 -43.05
N LYS A 19 -10.85 26.65 -43.95
CA LYS A 19 -10.46 25.27 -43.64
C LYS A 19 -9.38 25.15 -42.56
N LYS A 20 -8.49 26.15 -42.42
CA LYS A 20 -7.51 26.21 -41.31
C LYS A 20 -8.19 26.55 -39.98
N ARG A 21 -9.12 27.51 -39.98
CA ARG A 21 -9.90 27.90 -38.79
C ARG A 21 -10.74 26.75 -38.26
N GLU A 22 -11.43 26.02 -39.13
CA GLU A 22 -12.23 24.85 -38.70
C GLU A 22 -11.35 23.74 -38.09
N ARG A 23 -10.18 23.47 -38.68
CA ARG A 23 -9.20 22.53 -38.11
C ARG A 23 -8.67 22.99 -36.76
N ASN A 24 -8.34 24.28 -36.62
CA ASN A 24 -7.87 24.83 -35.35
C ASN A 24 -8.97 24.81 -34.28
N ARG A 25 -10.22 25.13 -34.64
CA ARG A 25 -11.39 25.02 -33.75
C ARG A 25 -11.53 23.59 -33.23
N ALA A 26 -11.47 22.60 -34.12
CA ALA A 26 -11.52 21.20 -33.72
C ALA A 26 -10.34 20.79 -32.83
N ALA A 27 -9.12 21.26 -33.12
CA ALA A 27 -7.94 20.99 -32.31
C ALA A 27 -8.03 21.63 -30.91
N ALA A 28 -8.49 22.89 -30.83
CA ALA A 28 -8.68 23.60 -29.58
C ALA A 28 -9.77 22.94 -28.71
N TYR A 29 -10.88 22.50 -29.32
CA TYR A 29 -11.91 21.74 -28.62
C TYR A 29 -11.35 20.43 -28.05
N LYS A 30 -10.64 19.63 -28.86
CA LYS A 30 -10.02 18.37 -28.41
C LYS A 30 -8.98 18.59 -27.31
N SER A 31 -8.17 19.64 -27.41
CA SER A 31 -7.21 20.01 -26.37
C SER A 31 -7.91 20.35 -25.06
N ARG A 32 -8.91 21.24 -25.10
CA ARG A 32 -9.71 21.59 -23.92
C ARG A 32 -10.36 20.35 -23.31
N GLN A 33 -10.99 19.51 -24.14
CA GLN A 33 -11.61 18.27 -23.69
C GLN A 33 -10.60 17.34 -23.00
N LYS A 34 -9.39 17.18 -23.56
CA LYS A 34 -8.33 16.37 -22.93
C LYS A 34 -7.91 16.93 -21.58
N HIS A 35 -7.81 18.26 -21.45
CA HIS A 35 -7.49 18.90 -20.17
C HIS A 35 -8.60 18.70 -19.13
N THR A 36 -9.87 18.86 -19.51
CA THR A 36 -11.01 18.59 -18.63
C THR A 36 -11.02 17.13 -18.19
N GLN A 37 -10.87 16.19 -19.12
CA GLN A 37 -10.83 14.75 -18.81
C GLN A 37 -9.68 14.39 -17.88
N HIS A 38 -8.51 15.01 -18.07
CA HIS A 38 -7.36 14.78 -17.19
C HIS A 38 -7.62 15.32 -15.78
N ALA A 39 -8.20 16.53 -15.67
CA ALA A 39 -8.58 17.10 -14.38
C ALA A 39 -9.62 16.22 -13.67
N ASP A 40 -10.62 15.72 -14.40
CA ASP A 40 -11.65 14.83 -13.85
C ASP A 40 -11.06 13.49 -13.39
N ALA A 41 -10.10 12.94 -14.13
CA ALA A 41 -9.40 11.71 -13.75
C ALA A 41 -8.60 11.91 -12.45
N LEU A 42 -7.82 13.00 -12.37
CA LEU A 42 -7.06 13.34 -11.17
C LEU A 42 -7.98 13.54 -9.96
N HIS A 43 -9.13 14.20 -10.15
CA HIS A 43 -10.09 14.42 -9.06
C HIS A 43 -10.64 13.09 -8.53
N LYS A 44 -11.02 12.17 -9.42
CA LYS A 44 -11.51 10.84 -9.02
C LYS A 44 -10.44 10.02 -8.31
N GLU A 45 -9.20 10.06 -8.78
CA GLU A 45 -8.08 9.39 -8.12
C GLU A 45 -7.84 9.95 -6.72
N PHE A 46 -7.86 11.28 -6.59
CA PHE A 46 -7.73 11.95 -5.30
C PHE A 46 -8.83 11.54 -4.33
N GLU A 47 -10.10 11.56 -4.76
CA GLU A 47 -11.23 11.15 -3.92
C GLU A 47 -11.14 9.69 -3.49
N SER A 48 -10.67 8.80 -4.37
CA SER A 48 -10.44 7.39 -4.02
C SER A 48 -9.36 7.26 -2.97
N LEU A 49 -8.22 7.94 -3.18
CA LEU A 49 -7.10 7.91 -2.25
C LEU A 49 -7.46 8.51 -0.90
N GLU A 50 -8.27 9.58 -0.85
CA GLU A 50 -8.74 10.15 0.43
C GLU A 50 -9.63 9.16 1.19
N LYS A 51 -10.53 8.46 0.51
CA LYS A 51 -11.38 7.42 1.13
C LYS A 51 -10.54 6.28 1.68
N ASP A 52 -9.59 5.78 0.89
CA ASP A 52 -8.70 4.69 1.30
C ASP A 52 -7.80 5.12 2.47
N ASN A 53 -7.25 6.33 2.42
CA ASN A 53 -6.44 6.89 3.49
C ASN A 53 -7.24 7.02 4.79
N ALA A 54 -8.48 7.51 4.72
CA ALA A 54 -9.36 7.60 5.88
C ALA A 54 -9.71 6.22 6.46
N ALA A 55 -9.95 5.22 5.62
CA ALA A 55 -10.18 3.84 6.05
C ALA A 55 -8.94 3.25 6.75
N LEU A 56 -7.76 3.40 6.17
CA LEU A 56 -6.50 2.93 6.74
C LEU A 56 -6.20 3.61 8.08
N ARG A 57 -6.45 4.91 8.21
CA ARG A 57 -6.27 5.64 9.49
C ARG A 57 -7.17 5.08 10.59
N LYS A 58 -8.43 4.76 10.27
CA LYS A 58 -9.35 4.12 11.22
C LYS A 58 -8.85 2.74 11.64
N GLU A 59 -8.34 1.97 10.69
CA GLU A 59 -7.80 0.63 10.97
C GLU A 59 -6.56 0.70 11.86
N ILE A 60 -5.62 1.62 11.58
CA ILE A 60 -4.46 1.87 12.44
C ILE A 60 -4.91 2.20 13.86
N GLN A 61 -5.89 3.10 14.02
CA GLN A 61 -6.41 3.46 15.34
C GLN A 61 -7.07 2.27 16.05
N ARG A 62 -7.80 1.42 15.33
CA ARG A 62 -8.41 0.20 15.89
C ARG A 62 -7.33 -0.76 16.39
N LEU A 63 -6.34 -1.05 15.55
CA LEU A 63 -5.23 -1.95 15.89
C LEU A 63 -4.39 -1.42 17.05
N GLN A 64 -4.12 -0.11 17.11
CA GLN A 64 -3.42 0.49 18.24
C GLN A 64 -4.17 0.34 19.56
N LYS A 65 -5.51 0.47 19.54
CA LYS A 65 -6.34 0.23 20.73
C LYS A 65 -6.31 -1.24 21.15
N GLU A 66 -6.39 -2.16 20.20
CA GLU A 66 -6.29 -3.59 20.47
C GLU A 66 -4.92 -3.96 21.05
N GLN A 67 -3.84 -3.45 20.47
CA GLN A 67 -2.49 -3.64 20.98
C GLN A 67 -2.37 -3.11 22.42
N ALA A 68 -2.81 -1.88 22.67
CA ALA A 68 -2.77 -1.30 24.02
C ALA A 68 -3.60 -2.10 25.03
N TYR A 69 -4.76 -2.61 24.62
CA TYR A 69 -5.61 -3.46 25.44
C TYR A 69 -4.92 -4.77 25.81
N TRP A 70 -4.36 -5.49 24.83
CA TRP A 70 -3.65 -6.74 25.08
C TRP A 70 -2.36 -6.54 25.88
N SER A 71 -1.60 -5.48 25.61
CA SER A 71 -0.42 -5.13 26.40
C SER A 71 -0.79 -4.88 27.86
N LYS A 72 -1.91 -4.20 28.13
CA LYS A 72 -2.39 -3.99 29.50
C LYS A 72 -2.76 -5.29 30.18
N ILE A 73 -3.49 -6.19 29.49
CA ILE A 73 -3.83 -7.51 30.03
C ILE A 73 -2.57 -8.30 30.36
N LEU A 74 -1.59 -8.28 29.46
CA LEU A 74 -0.34 -9.00 29.65
C LEU A 74 0.43 -8.46 30.87
N GLN A 75 0.55 -7.15 31.02
CA GLN A 75 1.17 -6.52 32.19
C GLN A 75 0.48 -6.92 33.49
N GLN A 76 -0.85 -6.90 33.52
CA GLN A 76 -1.60 -7.33 34.70
C GLN A 76 -1.39 -8.82 35.03
N HIS A 77 -1.22 -9.66 34.02
CA HIS A 77 -0.89 -11.06 34.20
C HIS A 77 0.54 -11.24 34.72
N GLU A 78 1.53 -10.52 34.17
CA GLU A 78 2.93 -10.61 34.59
C GLU A 78 3.09 -10.42 36.10
N ASP A 79 2.38 -9.46 36.70
CA ASP A 79 2.38 -9.21 38.16
C ASP A 79 1.89 -10.41 38.99
N THR A 80 1.12 -11.32 38.40
CA THR A 80 0.55 -12.50 39.06
C THR A 80 1.09 -13.82 38.49
N CYS A 81 2.03 -13.75 37.55
CA CYS A 81 2.49 -14.90 36.80
C CYS A 81 3.48 -15.74 37.62
N LEU A 82 3.00 -16.87 38.13
CA LEU A 82 3.83 -17.82 38.89
C LEU A 82 4.98 -18.40 38.04
N LEU A 83 4.83 -18.45 36.70
CA LEU A 83 5.87 -18.94 35.78
C LEU A 83 7.06 -17.98 35.62
N LEU A 84 6.91 -16.69 35.97
CA LEU A 84 8.01 -15.72 36.07
C LEU A 84 8.53 -15.57 37.51
N SER A 85 8.07 -16.39 38.45
CA SER A 85 8.70 -16.43 39.78
C SER A 85 10.18 -16.78 39.62
N PRO A 86 11.09 -16.11 40.34
CA PRO A 86 12.52 -16.43 40.30
C PRO A 86 12.78 -17.92 40.53
N ASP A 87 11.95 -18.55 41.36
CA ASP A 87 12.02 -19.98 41.65
C ASP A 87 11.75 -20.84 40.41
N ILE A 88 10.73 -20.54 39.59
CA ILE A 88 10.42 -21.31 38.37
C ILE A 88 11.43 -21.02 37.25
N ILE A 89 11.90 -19.78 37.11
CA ILE A 89 12.96 -19.43 36.15
C ILE A 89 14.25 -20.20 36.49
N LEU A 90 14.60 -20.30 37.77
CA LEU A 90 15.76 -21.04 38.25
C LEU A 90 15.59 -22.56 38.06
N GLU A 91 14.39 -23.11 38.26
CA GLU A 91 14.08 -24.51 37.95
C GLU A 91 14.20 -24.84 36.46
N LEU A 92 13.76 -23.94 35.57
CA LEU A 92 13.85 -24.12 34.11
C LEU A 92 15.27 -23.93 33.56
N GLN A 93 16.15 -23.25 34.29
CA GLN A 93 17.57 -23.11 33.96
C GLN A 93 18.45 -24.26 34.49
N LYS A 94 17.90 -25.20 35.27
CA LYS A 94 18.68 -26.36 35.71
C LYS A 94 19.02 -27.22 34.48
N PRO A 95 20.32 -27.45 34.19
CA PRO A 95 20.68 -28.39 33.16
C PRO A 95 20.07 -29.75 33.51
N ALA A 96 19.52 -30.43 32.50
CA ALA A 96 19.00 -31.78 32.67
C ALA A 96 20.01 -32.62 33.46
N PRO A 97 19.59 -33.42 34.46
CA PRO A 97 20.52 -34.25 35.21
C PRO A 97 21.35 -35.05 34.22
N LEU A 98 22.68 -34.86 34.25
CA LEU A 98 23.55 -35.65 33.40
C LEU A 98 23.34 -37.12 33.78
N PRO A 99 23.10 -38.01 32.81
CA PRO A 99 22.93 -39.43 33.11
C PRO A 99 24.16 -39.93 33.86
N SER A 100 23.93 -40.67 34.93
CA SER A 100 25.00 -41.27 35.71
C SER A 100 25.82 -42.22 34.83
N PRO A 101 27.11 -42.46 35.14
CA PRO A 101 27.93 -43.39 34.38
C PRO A 101 27.31 -44.78 34.23
N ARG A 102 26.45 -45.20 35.17
CA ARG A 102 25.69 -46.46 35.07
C ARG A 102 24.62 -46.41 33.99
N GLU A 103 23.87 -45.32 33.90
CA GLU A 103 22.85 -45.12 32.86
C GLU A 103 23.47 -44.99 31.48
N ILE A 104 24.62 -44.32 31.36
CA ILE A 104 25.39 -44.24 30.11
C ILE A 104 25.83 -45.65 29.65
N ASN A 105 26.34 -46.46 30.58
CA ASN A 105 26.77 -47.83 30.27
C ASN A 105 25.59 -48.75 29.94
N GLN A 106 24.42 -48.57 30.59
CA GLN A 106 23.20 -49.34 30.28
C GLN A 106 22.66 -48.98 28.89
N MET A 107 22.60 -47.68 28.55
CA MET A 107 22.19 -47.19 27.23
C MET A 107 23.14 -47.63 26.12
N SER A 108 24.44 -47.76 26.43
CA SER A 108 25.40 -48.36 25.51
C SER A 108 25.14 -49.84 25.29
N PHE A 109 24.66 -50.58 26.29
CA PHE A 109 24.42 -52.01 26.19
C PHE A 109 23.16 -52.32 25.35
N ASP A 110 22.11 -51.51 25.49
CA ASP A 110 20.85 -51.66 24.74
C ASP A 110 20.97 -51.35 23.24
N PHE A 111 22.06 -50.68 22.81
CA PHE A 111 22.33 -50.40 21.39
C PHE A 111 23.08 -51.54 20.67
N TYR A 112 23.68 -52.47 21.41
CA TYR A 112 24.45 -53.61 20.87
C TYR A 112 23.73 -54.97 20.95
N LEU A 113 22.41 -54.96 21.22
CA LEU A 113 21.50 -56.11 21.18
C LEU A 113 20.36 -55.86 20.20
#